data_AF-T1B4Y8-F1
#
_entry.id   AF-T1B4Y8-F1
#
_cell.length_a   1.000
_cell.length_b   1.000
_cell.length_c   1.000
_cell.angle_alpha   90.00
_cell.angle_beta   90.00
_cell.angle_gamma   90.00
#
_symmetry.space_group_name_H-M   'P 1'
#
loop_
_entity.id
_entity.type
_entity.pdbx_description
1 polymer ?
#
loop_
_entity_poly.entity_id
_entity_poly.type
_entity_poly.pdbx_seq_one_letter_code
_entity_poly.pdbx_strand_id
1 'polypeptide(L)'
;MRFSVAVSHMLPQHALSALVRVAARWRWRPWKNWLINRVVRGYGVDLAEAESADVASYAHFDAFFTRALKPGVRPLDADPRSLLCPADGRISQAGAIRNGRIVQAKGRDYSVAELLGDAAATQRYAEGSFVNVYLSPRDYHRVHMPCAGRLVETLHIPGRLFSVARPRSPGSTGYSRAMSAWFATSKASMACSW
;
A
#
# COMPACT_ATOMS: atom_id res chain seq x y z
N MET A 1 -4.85 -24.51 15.33
CA MET A 1 -4.46 -23.11 15.05
C MET A 1 -2.94 -23.04 15.04
N ARG A 2 -2.29 -22.70 13.92
CA ARG A 2 -0.82 -22.84 13.79
C ARG A 2 -0.09 -21.79 14.66
N PHE A 3 0.93 -22.24 15.39
CA PHE A 3 1.78 -21.47 16.32
C PHE A 3 2.13 -20.05 15.82
N SER A 4 2.43 -19.90 14.52
CA SER A 4 2.78 -18.64 13.87
C SER A 4 1.68 -17.56 13.91
N VAL A 5 0.40 -17.95 13.89
CA VAL A 5 -0.74 -17.02 13.97
C VAL A 5 -0.97 -16.60 15.42
N ALA A 6 -0.88 -17.57 16.36
CA ALA A 6 -1.02 -17.30 17.78
C ALA A 6 0.05 -16.32 18.29
N VAL A 7 1.30 -16.48 17.87
CA VAL A 7 2.40 -15.55 18.17
C VAL A 7 2.12 -14.13 17.67
N SER A 8 1.53 -13.97 16.47
CA SER A 8 1.18 -12.65 15.93
C SER A 8 0.08 -11.92 16.72
N HIS A 9 -0.75 -12.66 17.46
CA HIS A 9 -1.81 -12.09 18.31
C HIS A 9 -1.32 -11.75 19.73
N MET A 10 -0.29 -12.44 20.22
CA MET A 10 0.30 -12.19 21.54
C MET A 10 1.42 -11.14 21.53
N LEU A 11 2.02 -10.88 20.37
CA LEU A 11 3.01 -9.80 20.24
C LEU A 11 2.33 -8.43 20.39
N PRO A 12 2.86 -7.53 21.23
CA PRO A 12 2.36 -6.16 21.35
C PRO A 12 2.66 -5.41 20.04
N GLN A 13 1.76 -5.51 19.06
CA GLN A 13 1.95 -5.02 17.68
C GLN A 13 2.30 -3.53 17.64
N HIS A 14 1.76 -2.74 18.57
CA HIS A 14 2.08 -1.31 18.69
C HIS A 14 3.51 -1.06 19.17
N ALA A 15 3.98 -1.79 20.19
CA ALA A 15 5.35 -1.67 20.66
C ALA A 15 6.34 -2.15 19.59
N LEU A 16 6.03 -3.25 18.90
CA LEU A 16 6.84 -3.74 17.80
C LEU A 16 6.90 -2.73 16.65
N SER A 17 5.77 -2.14 16.26
CA SER A 17 5.73 -1.08 15.24
C SER A 17 6.54 0.16 15.65
N ALA A 18 6.49 0.55 16.93
CA ALA A 18 7.29 1.66 17.45
C ALA A 18 8.80 1.35 17.38
N LEU A 19 9.22 0.14 17.80
CA LEU A 19 10.61 -0.30 17.72
C LEU A 19 11.10 -0.37 16.27
N VAL A 20 10.31 -0.93 15.37
CA VAL A 20 10.63 -0.98 13.93
C VAL A 20 10.79 0.43 13.37
N ARG A 21 9.90 1.37 13.73
CA ARG A 21 10.02 2.77 13.30
C ARG A 21 11.31 3.42 13.78
N VAL A 22 11.67 3.22 15.05
CA VAL A 22 12.92 3.75 15.61
C VAL A 22 14.13 3.15 14.87
N ALA A 23 14.15 1.83 14.71
CA ALA A 23 15.22 1.13 14.01
C ALA A 23 15.35 1.55 12.53
N ALA A 24 14.23 1.75 11.83
CA ALA A 24 14.19 2.16 10.44
C ALA A 24 14.59 3.62 10.22
N ARG A 25 14.47 4.47 11.25
CA ARG A 25 14.87 5.89 11.24
C ARG A 25 16.23 6.15 11.87
N TRP A 26 16.89 5.11 12.37
CA TRP A 26 18.21 5.24 12.97
C TRP A 26 19.26 5.60 11.91
N ARG A 27 19.91 6.75 12.08
CA ARG A 27 20.84 7.37 11.11
C ARG A 27 22.27 6.82 11.17
N TRP A 28 22.58 5.91 12.09
CA TRP A 28 23.94 5.37 12.23
C TRP A 28 24.33 4.59 10.96
N ARG A 29 25.39 5.06 10.28
CA ARG A 29 25.74 4.63 8.91
C ARG A 29 25.93 3.10 8.79
N PRO A 30 26.67 2.41 9.69
CA PRO A 30 26.82 0.96 9.62
C PRO A 30 25.48 0.21 9.68
N TRP A 31 24.60 0.58 10.61
CA TRP A 31 23.27 -0.03 10.77
C TRP A 31 22.37 0.20 9.56
N LYS A 32 22.17 1.46 9.15
CA LYS A 32 21.26 1.77 8.03
C LYS A 32 21.75 1.14 6.73
N ASN A 33 23.06 1.20 6.45
CA ASN A 33 23.62 0.65 5.22
C ASN A 33 23.54 -0.87 5.23
N TRP A 34 23.79 -1.52 6.37
CA TRP A 34 23.58 -2.96 6.51
C TRP A 34 22.12 -3.32 6.22
N LEU A 35 21.16 -2.63 6.85
CA LEU A 35 19.73 -2.91 6.69
C LEU A 35 19.25 -2.70 5.24
N ILE A 36 19.65 -1.59 4.61
CA ILE A 36 19.31 -1.29 3.21
C ILE A 36 19.90 -2.38 2.30
N ASN A 37 21.19 -2.71 2.44
CA ASN A 37 21.83 -3.74 1.62
C ASN A 37 21.19 -5.13 1.80
N ARG A 38 20.71 -5.45 3.00
CA ARG A 38 19.96 -6.69 3.26
C ARG A 38 18.65 -6.72 2.48
N VAL A 39 17.91 -5.61 2.44
CA VAL A 39 16.65 -5.51 1.68
C VAL A 39 16.91 -5.52 0.18
N VAL A 40 17.91 -4.76 -0.30
CA VAL A 40 18.30 -4.73 -1.72
C VAL A 40 18.60 -6.14 -2.23
N ARG A 41 19.45 -6.88 -1.52
CA ARG A 41 19.81 -8.26 -1.90
C ARG A 41 18.66 -9.25 -1.69
N GLY A 42 17.92 -9.11 -0.58
CA GLY A 42 16.87 -10.05 -0.21
C GLY A 42 15.63 -9.99 -1.09
N TYR A 43 15.29 -8.80 -1.60
CA TYR A 43 14.10 -8.59 -2.44
C TYR A 43 14.42 -8.25 -3.90
N GLY A 44 15.69 -8.10 -4.26
CA GLY A 44 16.10 -7.73 -5.62
C GLY A 44 15.63 -6.33 -5.98
N VAL A 45 15.92 -5.34 -5.13
CA VAL A 45 15.56 -3.94 -5.39
C VAL A 45 16.41 -3.42 -6.54
N ASP A 46 15.77 -2.88 -7.58
CA ASP A 46 16.48 -2.16 -8.64
C ASP A 46 16.84 -0.73 -8.19
N LEU A 47 18.14 -0.48 -8.02
CA LEU A 47 18.68 0.84 -7.67
C LEU A 47 19.01 1.68 -8.91
N ALA A 48 19.02 1.09 -10.10
CA ALA A 48 19.28 1.82 -11.34
C ALA A 48 18.16 2.82 -11.65
N GLU A 49 16.93 2.51 -11.26
CA GLU A 49 15.77 3.41 -11.41
C GLU A 49 15.68 4.47 -10.30
N ALA A 50 16.34 4.25 -9.16
CA ALA A 50 16.29 5.18 -8.04
C ALA A 50 17.06 6.48 -8.37
N GLU A 51 16.56 7.62 -7.89
CA GLU A 51 17.22 8.93 -8.07
C GLU A 51 18.68 8.89 -7.58
N SER A 52 18.94 8.19 -6.47
CA SER A 52 20.28 7.87 -5.98
C SER A 52 20.49 6.36 -5.93
N ALA A 53 21.47 5.85 -6.68
CA ALA A 53 21.90 4.46 -6.58
C ALA A 53 22.80 4.21 -5.36
N ASP A 54 23.42 5.25 -4.79
CA ASP A 54 24.25 5.14 -3.60
C ASP A 54 23.40 4.93 -2.34
N VAL A 55 23.59 3.80 -1.67
CA VAL A 55 22.93 3.47 -0.39
C VAL A 55 23.36 4.42 0.73
N ALA A 56 24.59 4.94 0.68
CA ALA A 56 25.12 5.80 1.73
C ALA A 56 24.43 7.17 1.77
N SER A 57 23.88 7.65 0.64
CA SER A 57 23.21 8.95 0.52
C SER A 57 21.91 9.04 1.31
N TYR A 58 21.22 7.92 1.54
CA TYR A 58 19.97 7.90 2.31
C TYR A 58 20.23 8.13 3.79
N ALA A 59 19.48 9.05 4.43
CA ALA A 59 19.66 9.38 5.84
C ALA A 59 19.42 8.19 6.79
N HIS A 60 18.48 7.30 6.45
CA HIS A 60 18.08 6.11 7.20
C HIS A 60 17.26 5.18 6.29
N PHE A 61 16.84 4.01 6.80
CA PHE A 61 16.11 3.01 6.01
C PHE A 61 14.74 3.51 5.49
N ASP A 62 13.96 4.21 6.31
CA ASP A 62 12.67 4.77 5.85
C ASP A 62 12.82 5.70 4.62
N ALA A 63 13.92 6.46 4.54
CA ALA A 63 14.20 7.35 3.41
C ALA A 63 14.54 6.56 2.13
N PHE A 64 15.21 5.41 2.28
CA PHE A 64 15.44 4.46 1.22
C PHE A 64 14.14 3.75 0.78
N PHE A 65 13.31 3.33 1.73
CA PHE A 65 12.04 2.64 1.44
C PHE A 65 11.10 3.53 0.62
N THR A 66 11.10 4.83 0.92
CA THR A 66 10.36 5.88 0.20
C THR A 66 11.24 6.65 -0.81
N ARG A 67 12.30 6.02 -1.34
CA ARG A 67 13.23 6.64 -2.32
C ARG A 67 12.49 7.25 -3.50
N ALA A 68 13.00 8.37 -4.02
CA ALA A 68 12.54 8.91 -5.30
C ALA A 68 13.09 8.06 -6.46
N LEU A 69 12.36 8.08 -7.57
CA LEU A 69 12.82 7.51 -8.85
C LEU A 69 13.38 8.61 -9.74
N LYS A 70 14.26 8.24 -10.67
CA LYS A 70 14.79 9.15 -11.68
C LYS A 70 13.65 9.71 -12.54
N PRO A 71 13.74 10.97 -13.00
CA PRO A 71 12.80 11.49 -13.99
C PRO A 71 12.74 10.61 -15.24
N GLY A 72 11.54 10.38 -15.78
CA GLY A 72 11.34 9.66 -17.04
C GLY A 72 11.31 8.13 -16.96
N VAL A 73 11.65 7.50 -15.83
CA VAL A 73 11.60 6.01 -15.70
C VAL A 73 10.17 5.46 -15.56
N ARG A 74 9.19 6.35 -15.39
CA ARG A 74 7.76 6.07 -15.40
C ARG A 74 7.06 7.06 -16.33
N PRO A 75 7.14 6.89 -17.67
CA PRO A 75 6.43 7.75 -18.60
C PRO A 75 4.92 7.63 -18.37
N LEU A 76 4.23 8.76 -18.41
CA LEU A 76 2.77 8.81 -18.28
C LEU A 76 2.13 8.63 -19.65
N ASP A 77 1.01 7.89 -19.70
CA ASP A 77 0.16 7.87 -20.89
C ASP A 77 -0.42 9.27 -21.14
N ALA A 78 -0.32 9.72 -22.38
CA ALA A 78 -0.78 11.04 -22.80
C ALA A 78 -2.28 11.08 -23.12
N ASP A 79 -2.95 9.94 -23.31
CA ASP A 79 -4.39 9.93 -23.55
C ASP A 79 -5.13 10.42 -22.28
N PRO A 80 -5.85 11.56 -22.33
CA PRO A 80 -6.58 12.06 -21.17
C PRO A 80 -7.69 11.11 -20.70
N ARG A 81 -8.11 10.13 -21.52
CA ARG A 81 -9.08 9.09 -21.17
C ARG A 81 -8.45 7.93 -20.41
N SER A 82 -7.14 7.71 -20.51
CA SER A 82 -6.44 6.66 -19.77
C SER A 82 -6.41 6.91 -18.27
N LEU A 83 -6.61 5.85 -17.48
CA LEU A 83 -6.33 5.85 -16.04
C LEU A 83 -4.94 5.27 -15.84
N LEU A 84 -4.08 6.01 -15.16
CA LEU A 84 -2.72 5.58 -14.86
C LEU A 84 -2.72 4.64 -13.65
N CYS A 85 -1.73 3.74 -13.58
CA CYS A 85 -1.53 2.94 -12.38
C CYS A 85 -1.00 3.84 -11.25
N PRO A 86 -1.63 3.86 -10.06
CA PRO A 86 -1.25 4.78 -8.99
C PRO A 86 0.06 4.37 -8.28
N ALA A 87 0.48 3.11 -8.40
CA ALA A 87 1.68 2.61 -7.72
C ALA A 87 2.36 1.48 -8.51
N ASP A 88 3.66 1.34 -8.31
CA ASP A 88 4.41 0.17 -8.75
C ASP A 88 4.04 -1.04 -7.89
N GLY A 89 3.83 -2.20 -8.50
CA GLY A 89 3.53 -3.42 -7.75
C GLY A 89 2.80 -4.45 -8.60
N ARG A 90 2.02 -5.28 -7.93
CA ARG A 90 1.22 -6.32 -8.58
C ARG A 90 -0.25 -6.09 -8.34
N ILE A 91 -1.05 -6.11 -9.41
CA ILE A 91 -2.50 -6.20 -9.29
C ILE A 91 -2.82 -7.54 -8.61
N SER A 92 -3.24 -7.47 -7.36
CA SER A 92 -3.72 -8.63 -6.61
C SER A 92 -5.12 -9.03 -7.08
N GLN A 93 -5.93 -8.03 -7.44
CA GLN A 93 -7.24 -8.22 -8.05
C GLN A 93 -7.76 -6.93 -8.70
N ALA A 94 -8.60 -7.09 -9.72
CA ALA A 94 -9.40 -6.02 -10.29
C ALA A 94 -10.75 -6.60 -10.74
N GLY A 95 -11.79 -5.76 -10.84
CA GLY A 95 -13.07 -6.16 -11.37
C GLY A 95 -14.20 -5.19 -11.04
N ALA A 96 -15.43 -5.58 -11.40
CA ALA A 96 -16.63 -4.87 -11.00
C ALA A 96 -16.95 -5.12 -9.52
N ILE A 97 -17.42 -4.08 -8.83
CA ILE A 97 -18.06 -4.19 -7.54
C ILE A 97 -19.45 -4.80 -7.80
N ARG A 98 -19.85 -5.81 -7.02
CA ARG A 98 -21.15 -6.47 -7.16
C ARG A 98 -21.88 -6.44 -5.84
N ASN A 99 -23.08 -5.87 -5.80
CA ASN A 99 -23.87 -5.69 -4.58
C ASN A 99 -23.05 -5.00 -3.46
N GLY A 100 -22.23 -4.02 -3.83
CA GLY A 100 -21.37 -3.30 -2.89
C GLY A 100 -20.24 -4.13 -2.26
N ARG A 101 -19.90 -5.28 -2.86
CA ARG A 101 -18.82 -6.17 -2.41
C ARG A 101 -17.68 -6.21 -3.42
N ILE A 102 -16.48 -6.23 -2.86
CA ILE A 102 -15.22 -6.49 -3.55
C ILE A 102 -14.87 -7.96 -3.28
N VAL A 103 -15.08 -8.79 -4.29
CA VAL A 103 -14.74 -10.21 -4.22
C VAL A 103 -13.24 -10.33 -4.07
N GLN A 104 -12.70 -11.22 -3.21
CA GLN A 104 -11.29 -11.61 -3.32
C GLN A 104 -11.09 -13.02 -3.88
N ALA A 105 -10.08 -13.23 -4.72
CA ALA A 105 -9.70 -14.53 -5.30
C ALA A 105 -9.32 -15.62 -4.25
N LYS A 106 -9.42 -15.32 -2.95
CA LYS A 106 -9.18 -16.25 -1.83
C LYS A 106 -10.43 -16.53 -0.99
N GLY A 107 -11.63 -16.29 -1.54
CA GLY A 107 -12.89 -16.61 -0.86
C GLY A 107 -13.18 -15.72 0.35
N ARG A 108 -12.68 -14.48 0.36
CA ARG A 108 -13.01 -13.47 1.37
C ARG A 108 -13.46 -12.21 0.65
N ASP A 109 -14.73 -11.90 0.78
CA ASP A 109 -15.30 -10.70 0.15
C ASP A 109 -15.38 -9.60 1.20
N TYR A 110 -14.95 -8.39 0.85
CA TYR A 110 -15.07 -7.22 1.70
C TYR A 110 -16.19 -6.33 1.17
N SER A 111 -16.98 -5.73 2.06
CA SER A 111 -17.88 -4.67 1.61
C SER A 111 -17.09 -3.40 1.34
N VAL A 112 -17.58 -2.59 0.40
CA VAL A 112 -17.00 -1.28 0.11
C VAL A 112 -17.09 -0.36 1.34
N ALA A 113 -18.20 -0.41 2.08
CA ALA A 113 -18.36 0.36 3.32
C ALA A 113 -17.29 0.02 4.36
N GLU A 114 -16.96 -1.26 4.56
CA GLU A 114 -15.91 -1.67 5.49
C GLU A 114 -14.53 -1.18 5.04
N LEU A 115 -14.23 -1.24 3.75
CA LEU A 115 -12.93 -0.82 3.20
C LEU A 115 -12.72 0.69 3.29
N LEU A 116 -13.79 1.45 3.07
CA LEU A 116 -13.76 2.92 3.02
C LEU A 116 -14.16 3.58 4.34
N GLY A 117 -14.65 2.82 5.33
CA GLY A 117 -15.08 3.35 6.62
C GLY A 117 -16.34 4.22 6.54
N ASP A 118 -17.12 4.11 5.45
CA ASP A 118 -18.30 4.92 5.16
C ASP A 118 -19.46 4.03 4.70
N ALA A 119 -20.55 4.00 5.47
CA ALA A 119 -21.75 3.22 5.15
C ALA A 119 -22.41 3.65 3.83
N ALA A 120 -22.34 4.93 3.48
CA ALA A 120 -22.90 5.47 2.24
C ALA A 120 -22.06 5.07 1.01
N ALA A 121 -20.81 4.64 1.20
CA ALA A 121 -19.93 4.27 0.11
C ALA A 121 -20.42 3.03 -0.66
N THR A 122 -21.12 2.10 0.01
CA THR A 122 -21.73 0.92 -0.64
C THR A 122 -22.67 1.34 -1.77
N GLN A 123 -23.52 2.34 -1.54
CA GLN A 123 -24.45 2.82 -2.56
C GLN A 123 -23.71 3.67 -3.61
N ARG A 124 -22.78 4.52 -3.18
CA ARG A 124 -21.99 5.40 -4.07
C ARG A 124 -21.17 4.61 -5.10
N TYR A 125 -20.70 3.43 -4.75
CA TYR A 125 -19.84 2.59 -5.59
C TYR A 125 -20.44 1.23 -5.95
N ALA A 126 -21.76 1.03 -5.77
CA ALA A 126 -22.43 -0.26 -5.89
C ALA A 126 -22.12 -0.98 -7.23
N GLU A 127 -22.09 -0.20 -8.32
CA GLU A 127 -21.85 -0.65 -9.70
C GLU A 127 -20.48 -0.15 -10.22
N GLY A 128 -19.57 0.20 -9.31
CA GLY A 128 -18.24 0.70 -9.65
C GLY A 128 -17.28 -0.40 -10.09
N SER A 129 -16.04 0.00 -10.37
CA SER A 129 -14.92 -0.92 -10.57
C SER A 129 -13.86 -0.70 -9.49
N PHE A 130 -13.13 -1.75 -9.14
CA PHE A 130 -12.04 -1.70 -8.17
C PHE A 130 -10.76 -2.30 -8.73
N VAL A 131 -9.63 -1.86 -8.18
CA VAL A 131 -8.29 -2.43 -8.42
C VAL A 131 -7.53 -2.42 -7.09
N ASN A 132 -7.00 -3.59 -6.71
CA ASN A 132 -6.17 -3.77 -5.52
C ASN A 132 -4.72 -3.99 -5.94
N VAL A 133 -3.85 -3.02 -5.69
CA VAL A 133 -2.41 -3.08 -5.99
C VAL A 133 -1.64 -3.46 -4.72
N TYR A 134 -0.85 -4.52 -4.80
CA TYR A 134 0.06 -4.95 -3.74
C TYR A 134 1.47 -4.43 -4.03
N LEU A 135 2.02 -3.66 -3.09
CA LEU A 135 3.40 -3.19 -3.10
C LEU A 135 4.26 -4.16 -2.27
N SER A 136 5.21 -4.80 -2.93
CA SER A 136 6.21 -5.64 -2.27
C SER A 136 7.38 -4.80 -1.77
N PRO A 137 8.19 -5.28 -0.81
CA PRO A 137 9.31 -4.50 -0.26
C PRO A 137 10.37 -4.03 -1.26
N ARG A 138 10.41 -4.59 -2.48
CA ARG A 138 11.30 -4.10 -3.56
C ARG A 138 10.76 -2.89 -4.32
N ASP A 139 9.45 -2.74 -4.35
CA ASP A 139 8.79 -1.78 -5.23
C ASP A 139 9.01 -0.33 -4.73
N TYR A 140 8.56 0.63 -5.53
CA TYR A 140 8.57 2.04 -5.17
C TYR A 140 7.34 2.36 -4.29
N HIS A 141 7.58 2.83 -3.06
CA HIS A 141 6.54 3.00 -2.03
C HIS A 141 6.00 4.44 -1.92
N ARG A 142 5.87 5.16 -3.04
CA ARG A 142 5.02 6.35 -3.08
C ARG A 142 3.86 6.09 -4.03
N VAL A 143 2.67 6.48 -3.60
CA VAL A 143 1.44 6.36 -4.39
C VAL A 143 1.17 7.70 -5.06
N HIS A 144 0.79 7.65 -6.33
CA HIS A 144 0.48 8.79 -7.18
C HIS A 144 -0.99 8.78 -7.60
N MET A 145 -1.46 9.94 -8.05
CA MET A 145 -2.82 10.07 -8.57
C MET A 145 -2.96 9.35 -9.92
N PRO A 146 -3.97 8.49 -10.11
CA PRO A 146 -4.19 7.79 -11.37
C PRO A 146 -4.76 8.72 -12.47
N CYS A 147 -5.34 9.85 -12.09
CA CYS A 147 -5.80 10.91 -12.98
C CYS A 147 -5.92 12.24 -12.21
N ALA A 148 -6.14 13.33 -12.94
CA ALA A 148 -6.40 14.64 -12.33
C ALA A 148 -7.72 14.60 -11.52
N GLY A 149 -7.68 15.14 -10.32
CA GLY A 149 -8.84 15.21 -9.43
C GLY A 149 -8.63 16.17 -8.28
N ARG A 150 -9.73 16.64 -7.70
CA ARG A 150 -9.74 17.49 -6.51
C ARG A 150 -10.04 16.65 -5.30
N LEU A 151 -9.20 16.72 -4.27
CA LEU A 151 -9.46 16.08 -2.97
C LEU A 151 -10.74 16.66 -2.36
N VAL A 152 -11.64 15.77 -1.95
CA VAL A 152 -12.93 16.11 -1.32
C VAL A 152 -12.90 15.82 0.16
N GLU A 153 -12.41 14.63 0.53
CA GLU A 153 -12.46 14.15 1.91
C GLU A 153 -11.32 13.16 2.18
N THR A 154 -10.90 13.08 3.43
CA THR A 154 -10.00 12.05 3.94
C THR A 154 -10.52 11.49 5.25
N LEU A 155 -10.50 10.17 5.40
CA LEU A 155 -10.91 9.47 6.61
C LEU A 155 -9.77 8.58 7.11
N HIS A 156 -9.42 8.73 8.39
CA HIS A 156 -8.53 7.79 9.06
C HIS A 156 -9.33 6.67 9.72
N ILE A 157 -9.08 5.42 9.31
CA ILE A 157 -9.77 4.25 9.86
C ILE A 157 -8.85 3.58 10.88
N PRO A 158 -9.19 3.62 12.19
CA PRO A 158 -8.39 2.95 13.19
C PRO A 158 -8.47 1.43 12.99
N GLY A 159 -7.32 0.76 13.11
CA GLY A 159 -7.21 -0.68 12.91
C GLY A 159 -5.90 -1.24 13.47
N ARG A 160 -5.73 -2.56 13.34
CA ARG A 160 -4.51 -3.28 13.71
C ARG A 160 -3.48 -3.19 12.59
N LEU A 161 -2.24 -3.62 12.83
CA LEU A 161 -1.18 -3.64 11.82
C LEU A 161 -0.96 -5.08 11.37
N PHE A 162 -1.79 -5.56 10.46
CA PHE A 162 -1.58 -6.89 9.86
C PHE A 162 -0.63 -6.79 8.66
N SER A 163 0.19 -7.83 8.47
CA SER A 163 0.97 -7.95 7.24
C SER A 163 0.03 -8.17 6.06
N VAL A 164 0.20 -7.34 5.02
CA VAL A 164 -0.52 -7.46 3.75
C VAL A 164 0.08 -8.54 2.83
N ALA A 165 1.24 -9.11 3.19
CA ALA A 165 1.86 -10.20 2.46
C ALA A 165 0.89 -11.40 2.40
N ARG A 166 0.86 -12.08 1.23
CA ARG A 166 -0.05 -13.20 0.95
C ARG A 166 -0.07 -14.19 2.14
N PRO A 167 -1.14 -14.24 2.96
CA PRO A 167 -1.18 -15.21 4.05
C PRO A 167 -1.24 -16.61 3.47
N ARG A 168 -0.48 -17.55 4.04
CA ARG A 168 -0.51 -18.98 3.67
C ARG A 168 -1.73 -19.72 4.26
N SER A 169 -2.60 -19.02 5.00
CA SER A 169 -3.82 -19.56 5.61
C SER A 169 -4.91 -18.49 5.76
N PRO A 170 -6.20 -18.82 5.56
CA PRO A 170 -7.33 -17.94 5.87
C PRO A 170 -7.52 -17.88 7.40
N GLY A 171 -7.68 -16.69 7.99
CA GLY A 171 -7.97 -16.61 9.42
C GLY A 171 -7.70 -15.29 10.16
N SER A 172 -7.04 -14.28 9.58
CA SER A 172 -6.99 -12.97 10.25
C SER A 172 -8.34 -12.26 10.08
N THR A 173 -9.15 -12.24 11.12
CA THR A 173 -10.33 -11.37 11.27
C THR A 173 -9.89 -10.16 12.07
N GLY A 174 -9.62 -9.07 11.37
CA GLY A 174 -9.23 -7.79 11.95
C GLY A 174 -8.83 -6.85 10.82
N TYR A 175 -9.33 -5.62 10.89
CA TYR A 175 -9.05 -4.61 9.86
C TYR A 175 -7.66 -4.02 10.07
N SER A 176 -6.92 -3.90 8.98
CA SER A 176 -5.70 -3.11 8.98
C SER A 176 -6.07 -1.64 9.14
N ARG A 177 -5.26 -0.90 9.89
CA ARG A 177 -5.31 0.58 9.87
C ARG A 177 -5.19 1.05 8.42
N ALA A 178 -6.06 1.96 8.00
CA ALA A 178 -6.10 2.49 6.65
C ALA A 178 -6.39 3.99 6.65
N MET A 179 -6.06 4.65 5.54
CA MET A 179 -6.53 5.99 5.23
C MET A 179 -7.29 5.95 3.91
N SER A 180 -8.54 6.40 3.94
CA SER A 180 -9.37 6.54 2.74
C SER A 180 -9.39 8.00 2.31
N ALA A 181 -9.37 8.24 1.00
CA ALA A 181 -9.49 9.58 0.42
C ALA A 181 -10.43 9.55 -0.78
N TRP A 182 -11.28 10.57 -0.88
CA TRP A 182 -12.24 10.75 -1.97
C TRP A 182 -11.83 11.93 -2.85
N PHE A 183 -11.96 11.74 -4.15
CA PHE A 183 -11.60 12.73 -5.15
C PHE A 183 -12.76 12.94 -6.12
N ALA A 184 -13.04 14.20 -6.41
CA ALA A 184 -13.85 14.60 -7.54
C ALA A 184 -12.96 14.62 -8.78
N THR A 185 -13.23 13.75 -9.74
CA THR A 185 -12.49 13.69 -11.01
C THR A 185 -13.43 13.99 -12.17
N SER A 186 -12.88 14.36 -13.33
CA SER A 186 -13.68 14.56 -14.55
C SER A 186 -14.27 13.26 -15.11
N LYS A 187 -13.81 12.10 -14.63
CA LYS A 187 -14.21 10.78 -15.14
C LYS A 187 -15.29 10.12 -14.29
N ALA A 188 -15.12 10.15 -12.97
CA ALA A 188 -16.03 9.56 -11.99
C ALA A 188 -15.70 10.00 -10.55
N SER A 189 -16.60 9.72 -9.62
CA SER A 189 -16.26 9.71 -8.18
C SER A 189 -15.20 8.63 -7.93
N MET A 190 -14.09 9.01 -7.31
CA MET A 190 -12.97 8.10 -7.05
C MET A 190 -12.66 8.04 -5.55
N ALA A 191 -12.48 6.84 -5.03
CA ALA A 191 -11.91 6.62 -3.69
C ALA A 191 -10.64 5.79 -3.77
N CYS A 192 -9.69 6.12 -2.92
CA CYS A 192 -8.45 5.37 -2.73
C CYS A 192 -8.31 5.05 -1.24
N SER A 193 -7.91 3.82 -0.89
CA SER A 193 -7.68 3.36 0.48
C SER A 193 -6.34 2.64 0.56
N TRP A 194 -5.49 3.02 1.53
CA TRP A 194 -4.13 2.50 1.70
C TRP A 194 -3.66 2.44 3.14
#